data_AF-A0A524H1K8-F1
#
_entry.id   AF-A0A524H1K8-F1
#
_cell.length_a   1.000
_cell.length_b   1.000
_cell.length_c   1.000
_cell.angle_alpha   90.00
_cell.angle_beta   90.00
_cell.angle_gamma   90.00
#
_symmetry.space_group_name_H-M   'P 1'
#
loop_
_entity.id
_entity.type
_entity.pdbx_description
1 polymer ?
#
loop_
_entity_poly.entity_id
_entity_poly.type
_entity_poly.pdbx_seq_one_letter_code
_entity_poly.pdbx_strand_id
1 'polypeptide(L)'
;MIHPAYILFGGFFLLMFLGVPIAAALGLAGTLVISLAHLGIMAVPTNVYAGIAKYPLLAIPMFVLAGAIFDKAGVAGRLLRFTEAIIGRG
;
A
#
# COMPACT_ATOMS: atom_id res chain seq x y z
N MET A 1 -22.44 -26.57 2.19
CA MET A 1 -21.04 -26.25 2.55
C MET A 1 -20.81 -24.76 2.27
N ILE A 2 -20.70 -23.93 3.30
CA ILE A 2 -20.48 -22.48 3.11
C ILE A 2 -19.01 -22.31 2.71
N HIS A 3 -18.77 -21.78 1.50
CA HIS A 3 -17.41 -21.52 1.03
C HIS A 3 -16.77 -20.38 1.83
N PRO A 4 -15.48 -20.47 2.21
CA PRO A 4 -14.79 -19.44 2.98
C PRO A 4 -14.79 -18.06 2.30
N ALA A 5 -14.91 -18.04 0.97
CA ALA A 5 -15.04 -16.81 0.18
C ALA A 5 -16.29 -15.99 0.56
N TYR A 6 -17.43 -16.64 0.82
CA TYR A 6 -18.65 -15.91 1.19
C TYR A 6 -18.54 -15.24 2.56
N ILE A 7 -17.86 -15.90 3.50
CA ILE A 7 -17.60 -15.35 4.84
C ILE A 7 -16.63 -14.17 4.73
N LEU A 8 -15.60 -14.28 3.89
CA LEU A 8 -14.62 -13.22 3.66
C LEU A 8 -15.29 -11.96 3.08
N PHE A 9 -15.96 -12.09 1.93
CA PHE A 9 -16.54 -10.95 1.24
C PHE A 9 -17.75 -10.39 2.01
N GLY A 10 -18.60 -11.25 2.57
CA GLY A 10 -19.74 -10.82 3.38
C GLY A 10 -19.30 -10.03 4.62
N GLY A 11 -18.30 -10.55 5.36
CA GLY A 11 -17.75 -9.85 6.52
C GLY A 11 -17.05 -8.54 6.17
N PHE A 12 -16.28 -8.53 5.08
CA PHE A 12 -15.60 -7.33 4.59
C PHE A 12 -16.58 -6.20 4.24
N PHE A 13 -17.60 -6.47 3.43
CA PHE A 13 -18.56 -5.45 3.03
C PHE A 13 -19.38 -4.97 4.23
N LEU A 14 -19.78 -5.86 5.14
CA LEU A 14 -20.52 -5.49 6.34
C LEU A 14 -19.72 -4.52 7.22
N LEU A 15 -18.43 -4.81 7.47
CA LEU A 15 -17.53 -3.92 8.22
C LEU A 15 -17.34 -2.57 7.51
N MET A 16 -17.22 -2.59 6.17
CA MET A 16 -17.06 -1.38 5.38
C MET A 16 -18.31 -0.49 5.43
N PHE A 17 -19.51 -1.06 5.35
CA PHE A 17 -20.78 -0.32 5.50
C PHE A 17 -20.98 0.23 6.91
N LEU A 18 -20.39 -0.41 7.93
CA LEU A 18 -20.33 0.11 9.30
C LEU A 18 -19.34 1.26 9.48
N GLY A 19 -18.62 1.69 8.43
CA GLY A 19 -17.66 2.79 8.48
C GLY A 19 -16.28 2.39 9.00
N VAL A 20 -15.98 1.09 9.09
CA VAL A 20 -14.65 0.62 9.50
C VAL A 20 -13.64 0.91 8.37
N PRO A 21 -12.43 1.43 8.68
CA PRO A 21 -11.38 1.63 7.70
C PRO A 21 -11.10 0.34 6.90
N ILE A 22 -10.93 0.47 5.59
CA ILE A 22 -10.79 -0.65 4.64
C ILE A 22 -9.71 -1.66 5.09
N ALA A 23 -8.57 -1.17 5.60
CA ALA A 23 -7.49 -2.01 6.10
C ALA A 23 -7.90 -2.88 7.30
N ALA A 24 -8.64 -2.31 8.26
CA ALA A 24 -9.15 -3.03 9.42
C ALA A 24 -10.26 -4.02 9.03
N ALA A 25 -11.15 -3.63 8.10
CA ALA A 25 -12.20 -4.52 7.58
C ALA A 25 -11.62 -5.76 6.90
N LEU A 26 -10.62 -5.59 6.02
CA LEU A 26 -9.90 -6.69 5.37
C LEU A 26 -9.15 -7.58 6.37
N GLY A 27 -8.46 -6.97 7.33
CA GLY A 27 -7.70 -7.69 8.36
C GLY A 27 -8.59 -8.56 9.24
N LEU A 28 -9.71 -8.01 9.72
CA LEU A 28 -10.65 -8.73 10.59
C LEU A 28 -11.38 -9.85 9.84
N ALA A 29 -11.90 -9.57 8.64
CA ALA A 29 -12.57 -10.58 7.83
C ALA A 29 -11.61 -11.71 7.41
N GLY A 30 -10.38 -11.38 7.02
CA GLY A 30 -9.34 -12.36 6.68
C GLY A 30 -8.93 -13.23 7.87
N THR A 31 -8.74 -12.63 9.05
CA THR A 31 -8.39 -13.35 10.28
C THR A 31 -9.50 -14.32 10.70
N LEU A 32 -10.77 -13.89 10.60
CA LEU A 32 -11.94 -14.73 10.85
C LEU A 32 -11.94 -15.96 9.94
N VAL A 33 -11.70 -15.80 8.65
CA VAL A 33 -11.68 -16.91 7.70
C VAL A 33 -10.50 -17.86 7.95
N ILE A 34 -9.32 -17.33 8.25
CA ILE A 34 -8.14 -18.13 8.59
C ILE A 34 -8.40 -19.01 9.84
N SER A 35 -9.07 -18.44 10.85
CA SER A 35 -9.43 -19.20 12.06
C SER A 35 -10.47 -20.29 11.79
N LEU A 36 -11.54 -19.98 11.03
CA LEU A 36 -12.62 -20.92 10.72
C LEU A 36 -12.17 -22.05 9.78
N ALA A 37 -11.29 -21.74 8.83
CA ALA A 37 -10.74 -22.70 7.89
C ALA A 37 -9.54 -23.50 8.45
N HIS A 38 -9.17 -23.31 9.72
CA HIS A 38 -8.08 -24.01 10.40
C HIS A 38 -6.74 -23.94 9.63
N LEU A 39 -6.48 -22.83 8.95
CA LEU A 39 -5.28 -22.64 8.11
C LEU A 39 -4.00 -22.35 8.92
N GLY A 40 -4.09 -22.42 10.25
CA GLY A 40 -3.02 -22.06 11.18
C GLY A 40 -3.02 -20.57 11.48
N ILE A 41 -3.13 -20.21 12.76
CA ILE A 41 -3.18 -18.80 13.21
C ILE A 41 -1.92 -18.01 12.82
N MET A 42 -0.79 -18.70 12.65
CA MET A 42 0.47 -18.12 12.18
C MET A 42 0.39 -17.59 10.74
N ALA A 43 -0.59 -18.00 9.95
CA ALA A 43 -0.79 -17.45 8.60
C ALA A 43 -1.17 -15.96 8.64
N VAL A 44 -1.79 -15.48 9.74
CA VAL A 44 -2.20 -14.06 9.88
C VAL A 44 -0.98 -13.13 9.88
N PRO A 45 -0.02 -13.22 10.83
CA PRO A 45 1.14 -12.34 10.84
C PRO A 45 2.03 -12.51 9.60
N THR A 46 2.18 -13.73 9.09
CA THR A 46 2.98 -13.99 7.87
C THR A 46 2.38 -13.30 6.65
N ASN A 47 1.06 -13.38 6.44
CA ASN A 47 0.39 -12.75 5.31
C ASN A 47 0.35 -11.22 5.43
N VAL A 48 0.20 -10.69 6.64
CA VAL A 48 0.27 -9.24 6.89
C VAL A 48 1.67 -8.71 6.56
N TYR A 49 2.71 -9.39 7.03
CA TYR A 49 4.10 -9.00 6.74
C TYR A 49 4.41 -9.06 5.24
N ALA A 50 4.01 -10.14 4.56
CA ALA A 50 4.15 -10.27 3.11
C ALA A 50 3.38 -9.19 2.33
N GLY A 51 2.25 -8.70 2.87
CA GLY A 51 1.49 -7.60 2.29
C GLY A 51 2.15 -6.24 2.43
N ILE A 52 2.73 -5.94 3.60
CA ILE A 52 3.44 -4.68 3.88
C ILE A 52 4.78 -4.62 3.17
N ALA A 53 5.49 -5.74 3.08
CA ALA A 53 6.79 -5.85 2.42
C ALA A 53 6.73 -5.65 0.89
N LYS A 54 5.56 -5.34 0.32
CA LYS A 54 5.45 -5.05 -1.11
C LYS A 54 6.16 -3.74 -1.45
N TYR A 55 7.00 -3.81 -2.48
CA TYR A 55 7.80 -2.74 -3.05
C TYR A 55 7.13 -1.35 -3.18
N PRO A 56 5.80 -1.20 -3.42
CA PRO A 56 5.17 0.12 -3.51
C PRO A 56 5.23 0.93 -2.22
N LEU A 57 5.15 0.31 -1.03
CA LEU A 57 5.25 1.04 0.24
C LEU A 57 6.67 1.56 0.47
N LEU A 58 7.70 0.82 0.02
CA LEU A 58 9.10 1.27 0.03
C LEU A 58 9.39 2.33 -1.03
N ALA A 59 8.60 2.39 -2.10
CA ALA A 59 8.75 3.41 -3.13
C ALA A 59 8.54 4.81 -2.56
N ILE A 60 7.58 5.01 -1.64
CA ILE A 60 7.29 6.33 -1.06
C ILE A 60 8.51 6.92 -0.33
N PRO A 61 9.15 6.24 0.66
CA PRO A 61 10.38 6.73 1.29
C PRO A 61 11.51 6.98 0.29
N MET A 62 11.70 6.09 -0.68
CA MET A 62 12.77 6.23 -1.66
C MET A 62 12.54 7.42 -2.59
N PHE A 63 11.30 7.70 -2.99
CA PHE A 63 10.93 8.89 -3.75
C PHE A 63 11.15 10.17 -2.95
N VAL A 64 10.76 10.19 -1.67
CA VAL A 64 11.02 11.34 -0.78
C VAL A 64 12.53 11.58 -0.63
N LEU A 65 13.31 10.52 -0.44
CA LEU A 65 14.77 10.60 -0.34
C LEU A 65 15.41 11.12 -1.63
N ALA A 66 15.01 10.57 -2.79
CA ALA A 66 15.47 11.03 -4.09
C ALA A 66 15.11 12.51 -4.32
N GLY A 67 13.90 12.93 -3.94
CA GLY A 67 13.47 14.33 -3.97
C GLY A 67 14.38 15.24 -3.13
N ALA A 68 14.67 14.84 -1.89
CA ALA A 68 15.58 15.59 -1.01
C ALA A 68 17.02 15.68 -1.55
N ILE A 69 17.50 14.62 -2.21
CA ILE A 69 18.80 14.63 -2.89
C ILE A 69 18.78 15.58 -4.08
N PHE A 70 17.73 15.56 -4.91
CA PHE A 70 17.61 16.45 -6.07
C PHE A 70 17.52 17.93 -5.69
N ASP A 71 16.83 18.22 -4.59
CA ASP A 71 16.75 19.56 -4.00
C ASP A 71 18.14 20.05 -3.56
N LYS A 72 18.85 19.27 -2.73
CA LYS A 72 20.21 19.64 -2.29
C LYS A 72 21.23 19.69 -3.42
N ALA A 73 21.12 18.81 -4.42
CA ALA A 73 22.02 18.78 -5.57
C ALA A 73 21.70 19.86 -6.61
N GLY A 74 20.61 20.63 -6.43
CA GLY A 74 20.19 21.69 -7.35
C GLY A 74 19.85 21.17 -8.75
N VAL A 75 19.50 19.89 -8.86
CA VAL A 75 19.27 19.21 -10.16
C VAL A 75 18.06 19.82 -10.86
N ALA A 76 17.00 20.10 -10.12
CA ALA A 76 15.80 20.76 -10.66
C ALA A 76 16.13 22.10 -11.34
N GLY A 77 16.92 22.96 -10.67
CA GLY A 77 17.32 24.25 -11.23
C GLY A 77 18.25 24.11 -12.44
N ARG A 78 19.14 23.11 -12.46
CA ARG A 78 19.98 22.81 -13.63
C ARG A 78 19.17 22.34 -14.83
N LEU A 79 18.19 21.47 -14.61
CA LEU A 79 17.29 20.98 -15.67
C LEU A 79 16.43 22.11 -16.24
N LEU A 80 15.96 23.02 -15.38
CA LEU A 80 15.20 24.20 -15.82
C LEU A 80 16.05 25.09 -16.73
N ARG A 81 17.27 25.45 -16.30
CA ARG A 81 18.20 26.25 -17.12
C ARG A 81 18.56 25.57 -18.45
N PHE A 82 18.72 24.26 -18.45
CA PHE A 82 18.96 23.49 -19.67
C PHE A 82 17.78 23.55 -20.63
N THR A 83 16.57 23.41 -20.10
CA THR A 83 15.32 23.50 -20.88
C THR A 83 15.12 24.91 -21.45
N GLU A 84 15.35 25.95 -20.64
CA GLU A 84 15.34 27.36 -21.07
C GLU A 84 16.34 27.62 -22.21
N ALA A 85 17.51 26.98 -22.18
CA ALA A 85 18.53 27.14 -23.22
C ALA A 85 18.13 26.49 -24.56
N ILE A 86 17.29 25.44 -24.54
CA ILE A 86 16.82 24.75 -25.76
C ILE A 86 15.60 25.45 -26.35
N ILE A 87 14.61 25.79 -25.52
CA ILE A 87 13.33 26.34 -25.99
C ILE A 87 13.42 27.86 -26.21
N GLY A 88 14.39 28.52 -25.59
CA GLY A 88 14.47 29.97 -25.51
C GLY A 88 13.67 30.49 -24.32
N ARG A 89 14.15 31.58 -23.70
CA ARG A 89 13.39 32.27 -22.66
C ARG A 89 12.18 32.92 -23.32
N GLY A 90 10.98 32.55 -22.87
CA GLY A 90 9.76 33.31 -23.15
C GLY A 90 9.88 34.74 -22.62
#